data_AF-T0YK59-F1
#
_entry.id   AF-T0YK59-F1
#
_cell.length_a   1.000
_cell.length_b   1.000
_cell.length_c   1.000
_cell.angle_alpha   90.00
_cell.angle_beta   90.00
_cell.angle_gamma   90.00
#
_symmetry.space_group_name_H-M   'P 1'
#
loop_
_entity.id
_entity.type
_entity.pdbx_description
1 polymer ?
#
loop_
_entity_poly.entity_id
_entity_poly.type
_entity_poly.pdbx_seq_one_letter_code
_entity_poly.pdbx_strand_id
1 'polypeptide(L)'
;RALDSAIGFALGQLYVARYFPPSSRERTQAIFDQVRGTFRDRIRLLGWMSETTRAHALEKLDRLGTRIGYPDRWRDYSGLMIDRSSYVANVHRAQAHALAYDLAKIGQPVDPEEWFMTPQTVNAYYHPSKNEMVFPAGILQPSLF
;
A
#
# COMPACT_ATOMS: atom_id res chain seq x y z
N ARG A 1 13.73 10.71 7.96
CA ARG A 1 13.51 10.86 6.49
C ARG A 1 14.52 10.05 5.69
N ALA A 2 15.84 10.28 5.81
CA ALA A 2 16.84 9.54 5.02
C ALA A 2 16.73 8.01 5.10
N LEU A 3 16.51 7.45 6.30
CA LEU A 3 16.30 6.00 6.49
C LEU A 3 15.06 5.48 5.77
N ASP A 4 13.96 6.23 5.85
CA ASP A 4 12.69 5.88 5.22
C ASP A 4 12.80 5.92 3.68
N SER A 5 13.50 6.91 3.14
CA SER A 5 13.79 7.00 1.70
C SER A 5 14.73 5.90 1.19
N ALA A 6 15.66 5.43 2.02
CA ALA A 6 16.65 4.41 1.64
C ALA A 6 16.10 2.98 1.78
N ILE A 7 15.53 2.67 2.94
CA ILE A 7 15.12 1.30 3.33
C ILE A 7 13.78 1.28 4.06
N GLY A 8 12.84 2.14 3.65
CA GLY A 8 11.57 2.34 4.35
C GLY A 8 10.74 1.07 4.55
N PHE A 9 10.81 0.08 3.65
CA PHE A 9 10.10 -1.20 3.89
C PHE A 9 10.77 -2.05 4.98
N ALA A 10 12.09 -2.00 5.13
CA ALA A 10 12.78 -2.67 6.24
C ALA A 10 12.45 -1.97 7.58
N LEU A 11 12.39 -0.64 7.60
CA LEU A 11 11.88 0.11 8.76
C LEU A 11 10.42 -0.26 9.06
N GLY A 12 9.60 -0.43 8.02
CA GLY A 12 8.20 -0.81 8.12
C GLY A 12 7.97 -2.13 8.82
N GLN A 13 8.83 -3.14 8.61
CA GLN A 13 8.78 -4.42 9.34
C GLN A 13 8.86 -4.20 10.85
N LEU A 14 9.82 -3.40 11.31
CA LEU A 14 9.99 -3.07 12.73
C LEU A 14 8.82 -2.25 13.27
N TYR A 15 8.31 -1.32 12.46
CA TYR A 15 7.16 -0.50 12.83
C TYR A 15 5.92 -1.36 13.08
N VAL A 16 5.54 -2.23 12.13
CA VAL A 16 4.32 -3.04 12.27
C VAL A 16 4.44 -4.08 13.37
N ALA A 17 5.62 -4.69 13.55
CA ALA A 17 5.86 -5.62 14.63
C ALA A 17 5.63 -5.00 16.02
N ARG A 18 5.85 -3.68 16.16
CA ARG A 18 5.74 -2.98 17.44
C ARG A 18 4.41 -2.25 17.63
N TYR A 19 3.81 -1.73 16.56
CA TYR A 19 2.72 -0.77 16.65
C TYR A 19 1.43 -1.17 15.93
N PHE A 20 1.42 -2.27 15.16
CA PHE A 20 0.25 -2.65 14.37
C PHE A 20 -0.21 -4.08 14.72
N PRO A 21 -1.12 -4.23 15.71
CA PRO A 21 -1.62 -5.53 16.11
C PRO A 21 -2.54 -6.13 15.04
N PRO A 22 -2.65 -7.48 14.95
CA PRO A 22 -3.54 -8.15 13.99
C PRO A 22 -5.00 -7.68 14.05
N SER A 23 -5.50 -7.36 15.25
CA SER A 23 -6.86 -6.84 15.46
C SER A 23 -7.13 -5.52 14.73
N SER A 24 -6.11 -4.69 14.51
CA SER A 24 -6.27 -3.47 13.70
C SER A 24 -6.55 -3.82 12.25
N ARG A 25 -5.88 -4.84 11.68
CA ARG A 25 -6.10 -5.30 10.30
C ARG A 25 -7.54 -5.82 10.12
N GLU A 26 -8.01 -6.63 11.06
CA GLU A 26 -9.38 -7.18 11.06
C GLU A 26 -10.44 -6.08 11.17
N ARG A 27 -10.26 -5.13 12.10
CA ARG A 27 -11.20 -4.02 12.28
C ARG A 27 -11.24 -3.12 11.03
N THR A 28 -10.10 -2.81 10.42
CA THR A 28 -10.08 -2.04 9.16
C THR A 28 -10.76 -2.79 8.02
N GLN A 29 -10.57 -4.10 7.92
CA GLN A 29 -11.24 -4.93 6.91
C GLN A 29 -12.77 -4.87 7.06
N ALA A 30 -13.28 -5.00 8.28
CA ALA A 30 -14.71 -4.88 8.56
C ALA A 30 -15.28 -3.51 8.15
N ILE A 31 -14.55 -2.42 8.43
CA ILE A 31 -14.95 -1.07 8.02
C ILE A 31 -14.98 -0.94 6.50
N PHE A 32 -13.93 -1.43 5.80
CA PHE A 32 -13.88 -1.43 4.35
C PHE A 32 -15.08 -2.15 3.73
N ASP A 33 -15.41 -3.34 4.24
CA ASP A 33 -16.54 -4.12 3.75
C ASP A 33 -17.89 -3.42 3.98
N GLN A 34 -18.07 -2.78 5.14
CA GLN A 34 -19.27 -1.99 5.43
C GLN A 34 -19.41 -0.79 4.49
N VAL A 35 -18.31 -0.05 4.24
CA VAL A 35 -18.30 1.09 3.32
C VAL A 35 -18.58 0.62 1.89
N ARG A 36 -17.97 -0.48 1.46
CA ARG A 36 -18.21 -1.09 0.14
C ARG A 36 -19.67 -1.51 -0.03
N GLY A 37 -20.29 -2.11 0.99
CA GLY A 37 -21.71 -2.46 1.00
C GLY A 37 -22.60 -1.22 0.86
N THR A 38 -22.35 -0.19 1.66
CA THR A 38 -23.12 1.07 1.59
C THR A 38 -22.96 1.76 0.23
N PHE A 39 -21.76 1.74 -0.34
CA PHE A 39 -21.50 2.33 -1.65
C PHE A 39 -22.23 1.59 -2.77
N ARG A 40 -22.31 0.25 -2.70
CA ARG A 40 -23.12 -0.57 -3.60
C ARG A 40 -24.59 -0.16 -3.58
N ASP A 41 -25.17 -0.05 -2.39
CA ASP A 41 -26.58 0.30 -2.24
C ASP A 41 -26.86 1.70 -2.78
N ARG A 42 -25.95 2.64 -2.55
CA ARG A 42 -26.03 3.98 -3.14
C ARG A 42 -26.00 3.94 -4.67
N ILE A 43 -25.05 3.23 -5.29
CA ILE A 43 -24.96 3.11 -6.76
C ILE A 43 -26.28 2.61 -7.37
N ARG A 44 -26.94 1.65 -6.70
CA ARG A 44 -28.23 1.11 -7.16
C ARG A 44 -29.35 2.15 -7.20
N LEU A 45 -29.29 3.16 -6.34
CA LEU A 45 -30.33 4.18 -6.18
C LEU A 45 -30.05 5.47 -6.98
N LEU A 46 -28.92 5.57 -7.68
CA LEU A 46 -28.57 6.79 -8.44
C LEU A 46 -29.42 6.91 -9.71
N GLY A 47 -30.42 7.81 -9.67
CA GLY A 47 -31.32 8.07 -10.79
C GLY A 47 -30.70 8.81 -11.99
N TRP A 48 -29.51 9.39 -11.82
CA TRP A 48 -28.79 10.06 -12.92
C TRP A 48 -27.95 9.09 -13.77
N MET A 49 -27.73 7.85 -13.30
CA MET A 49 -26.98 6.83 -14.04
C MET A 49 -27.93 5.97 -14.88
N SER A 50 -27.56 5.70 -16.13
CA SER A 50 -28.22 4.66 -16.92
C SER A 50 -27.99 3.27 -16.31
N GLU A 51 -28.85 2.31 -16.65
CA GLU A 51 -28.70 0.92 -16.19
C GLU A 51 -27.35 0.31 -16.59
N THR A 52 -26.89 0.56 -17.82
CA THR A 52 -25.61 0.06 -18.33
C THR A 52 -24.42 0.60 -17.52
N THR A 53 -24.39 1.91 -17.27
CA THR A 53 -23.30 2.52 -16.49
C THR A 53 -23.34 2.03 -15.04
N ARG A 54 -24.53 1.85 -14.47
CA ARG A 54 -24.70 1.30 -13.13
C ARG A 54 -24.17 -0.13 -13.03
N ALA A 55 -24.45 -0.98 -14.00
CA ALA A 55 -23.95 -2.35 -14.04
C ALA A 55 -22.41 -2.39 -14.03
N HIS A 56 -21.74 -1.59 -14.86
CA HIS A 56 -20.28 -1.52 -14.87
C HIS A 56 -19.68 -0.91 -13.60
N ALA A 57 -20.34 0.07 -12.99
CA ALA A 57 -19.91 0.62 -11.71
C ALA A 57 -19.97 -0.43 -10.59
N LEU A 58 -21.02 -1.24 -10.57
CA LEU A 58 -21.16 -2.37 -9.65
C LEU A 58 -20.10 -3.45 -9.91
N GLU A 59 -19.84 -3.81 -11.17
CA GLU A 59 -18.79 -4.76 -11.54
C GLU A 59 -17.40 -4.29 -11.08
N LYS A 60 -17.09 -3.00 -11.23
CA LYS A 60 -15.84 -2.42 -10.71
C LYS A 60 -15.78 -2.50 -9.19
N LEU A 61 -16.89 -2.23 -8.51
CA LEU A 61 -16.97 -2.30 -7.04
C LEU A 61 -16.83 -3.74 -6.52
N ASP A 62 -17.38 -4.73 -7.25
CA ASP A 62 -17.24 -6.17 -6.95
C ASP A 62 -15.78 -6.60 -6.97
N ARG A 63 -15.00 -6.06 -7.92
CA ARG A 63 -13.57 -6.32 -8.07
C ARG A 63 -12.68 -5.41 -7.23
N LEU A 64 -13.23 -4.51 -6.41
CA LEU A 64 -12.43 -3.59 -5.60
C LEU A 64 -11.70 -4.37 -4.50
N GLY A 65 -10.38 -4.44 -4.60
CA GLY A 65 -9.51 -5.04 -3.59
C GLY A 65 -9.16 -4.08 -2.45
N THR A 66 -8.65 -4.62 -1.35
CA THR A 66 -8.06 -3.82 -0.27
C THR A 66 -6.75 -4.43 0.23
N ARG A 67 -5.82 -3.57 0.62
CA ARG A 67 -4.56 -3.93 1.31
C ARG A 67 -4.43 -3.09 2.58
N ILE A 68 -4.10 -3.73 3.69
CA ILE A 68 -4.22 -3.13 5.02
C ILE A 68 -2.95 -3.39 5.82
N GLY A 69 -2.37 -2.33 6.37
CA GLY A 69 -1.22 -2.37 7.26
C GLY A 69 0.12 -2.43 6.53
N TYR A 70 0.43 -3.61 5.97
CA TYR A 70 1.76 -3.93 5.46
C TYR A 70 1.71 -5.01 4.35
N PRO A 71 2.75 -5.12 3.50
CA PRO A 71 2.81 -6.14 2.46
C PRO A 71 3.03 -7.54 3.04
N ASP A 72 2.46 -8.55 2.39
CA ASP A 72 2.69 -9.95 2.76
C ASP A 72 4.09 -10.42 2.29
N ARG A 73 4.64 -9.80 1.22
CA ARG A 73 6.02 -9.99 0.76
C ARG A 73 6.86 -8.73 0.94
N TRP A 74 7.96 -8.85 1.65
CA TRP A 74 8.88 -7.73 1.91
C TRP A 74 9.91 -7.54 0.80
N ARG A 75 10.28 -6.29 0.58
CA ARG A 75 11.40 -5.93 -0.30
C ARG A 75 12.70 -6.47 0.26
N ASP A 76 13.49 -7.09 -0.61
CA ASP A 76 14.84 -7.54 -0.28
C ASP A 76 15.84 -6.38 -0.38
N TYR A 77 16.72 -6.29 0.62
CA TYR A 77 17.79 -5.31 0.72
C TYR A 77 19.17 -5.98 0.85
N SER A 78 19.27 -7.31 0.64
CA SER A 78 20.51 -8.08 0.75
C SER A 78 21.66 -7.51 -0.10
N GLY A 79 21.34 -6.93 -1.27
CA GLY A 79 22.30 -6.28 -2.16
C GLY A 79 22.70 -4.85 -1.78
N LEU A 80 22.18 -4.29 -0.68
CA LEU A 80 22.50 -2.93 -0.23
C LEU A 80 23.55 -2.97 0.90
N MET A 81 24.78 -2.58 0.57
CA MET A 81 25.83 -2.42 1.56
C MET A 81 25.70 -1.07 2.28
N ILE A 82 25.69 -1.07 3.61
CA ILE A 82 25.71 0.13 4.47
C ILE A 82 26.79 -0.05 5.54
N ASP A 83 27.59 0.97 5.79
CA ASP A 83 28.62 0.96 6.83
C ASP A 83 28.69 2.30 7.59
N ARG A 84 29.54 2.36 8.63
CA ARG A 84 29.69 3.57 9.46
C ARG A 84 30.75 4.55 8.97
N SER A 85 31.41 4.27 7.84
CA SER A 85 32.56 5.05 7.36
C SER A 85 32.16 6.34 6.65
N SER A 86 31.05 6.34 5.91
CA SER A 86 30.59 7.54 5.17
C SER A 86 29.09 7.55 4.93
N TYR A 87 28.42 8.56 5.50
CA TYR A 87 27.00 8.80 5.28
C TYR A 87 26.68 9.10 3.80
N VAL A 88 27.47 9.95 3.14
CA VAL A 88 27.25 10.30 1.74
C VAL A 88 27.38 9.07 0.84
N ALA A 89 28.37 8.22 1.10
CA ALA A 89 28.52 6.96 0.37
C ALA A 89 27.33 6.02 0.57
N ASN A 90 26.75 5.95 1.78
CA ASN A 90 25.54 5.17 2.04
C ASN A 90 24.34 5.71 1.26
N VAL A 91 24.17 7.04 1.19
CA VAL A 91 23.08 7.66 0.42
C VAL A 91 23.20 7.30 -1.06
N HIS A 92 24.39 7.42 -1.66
CA HIS A 92 24.60 7.03 -3.05
C HIS A 92 24.35 5.53 -3.31
N ARG A 93 24.81 4.66 -2.41
CA ARG A 93 24.54 3.21 -2.50
C ARG A 93 23.05 2.90 -2.44
N ALA A 94 22.31 3.55 -1.53
CA ALA A 94 20.87 3.39 -1.41
C ALA A 94 20.14 3.86 -2.68
N GLN A 95 20.52 5.02 -3.24
CA GLN A 95 19.97 5.53 -4.50
C GLN A 95 20.25 4.58 -5.68
N ALA A 96 21.49 4.10 -5.81
CA ALA A 96 21.86 3.15 -6.86
C ALA A 96 21.09 1.83 -6.74
N HIS A 97 20.93 1.32 -5.51
CA HIS A 97 20.14 0.11 -5.25
C HIS A 97 18.65 0.31 -5.56
N ALA A 98 18.08 1.47 -5.23
CA ALA A 98 16.70 1.82 -5.58
C ALA A 98 16.50 1.86 -7.11
N LEU A 99 17.41 2.52 -7.83
CA LEU A 99 17.39 2.58 -9.28
C LEU A 99 17.49 1.19 -9.91
N ALA A 100 18.44 0.36 -9.44
CA ALA A 100 18.61 -1.00 -9.95
C ALA A 100 17.34 -1.86 -9.76
N TYR A 101 16.67 -1.73 -8.61
CA TYR A 101 15.40 -2.41 -8.35
C TYR A 101 14.29 -1.99 -9.33
N ASP A 102 14.17 -0.69 -9.64
CA ASP A 102 13.14 -0.22 -10.58
C ASP A 102 13.47 -0.60 -12.03
N LEU A 103 14.75 -0.53 -12.42
CA LEU A 103 15.20 -0.95 -13.76
C LEU A 103 14.99 -2.45 -13.97
N ALA A 104 15.16 -3.28 -12.93
CA ALA A 104 14.94 -4.73 -13.01
C ALA A 104 13.49 -5.12 -13.34
N LYS A 105 12.54 -4.21 -13.17
CA LYS A 105 11.12 -4.43 -13.53
C LYS A 105 10.86 -4.30 -15.03
N ILE A 106 11.75 -3.67 -15.80
CA ILE A 106 11.56 -3.46 -17.23
C ILE A 106 11.56 -4.81 -17.95
N GLY A 107 10.51 -5.07 -18.74
CA GLY A 107 10.33 -6.33 -19.46
C GLY A 107 9.80 -7.49 -18.58
N GLN A 108 9.52 -7.25 -17.30
CA GLN A 108 8.92 -8.24 -16.40
C GLN A 108 7.40 -8.03 -16.28
N PRO A 109 6.63 -9.08 -15.93
CA PRO A 109 5.23 -8.92 -15.55
C PRO A 109 5.07 -7.97 -14.37
N VAL A 110 3.95 -7.25 -14.33
CA VAL A 110 3.59 -6.40 -13.19
C VAL A 110 3.46 -7.24 -11.92
N ASP A 111 4.09 -6.82 -10.84
CA ASP A 111 3.93 -7.44 -9.53
C ASP A 111 2.59 -7.00 -8.89
N PRO A 112 1.60 -7.90 -8.76
CA PRO A 112 0.32 -7.55 -8.14
C PRO A 112 0.51 -7.18 -6.66
N GLU A 113 1.53 -7.72 -5.99
CA GLU A 113 1.80 -7.54 -4.56
C GLU A 113 2.61 -6.30 -4.21
N GLU A 114 3.06 -5.52 -5.20
CA GLU A 114 3.88 -4.33 -4.94
C GLU A 114 3.08 -3.17 -4.32
N TRP A 115 3.65 -2.58 -3.27
CA TRP A 115 3.15 -1.40 -2.55
C TRP A 115 3.89 -0.14 -2.95
N PHE A 116 3.19 0.99 -2.96
CA PHE A 116 3.77 2.31 -3.26
C PHE A 116 4.06 3.18 -2.03
N MET A 117 3.51 2.79 -0.88
CA MET A 117 3.75 3.46 0.40
C MET A 117 4.31 2.47 1.40
N THR A 118 5.22 2.94 2.24
CA THR A 118 5.77 2.15 3.34
C THR A 118 4.74 2.01 4.45
N PRO A 119 4.76 0.93 5.25
CA PRO A 119 3.76 0.69 6.29
C PRO A 119 3.58 1.84 7.29
N GLN A 120 4.66 2.54 7.65
CA GLN A 120 4.66 3.66 8.59
C GLN A 120 4.13 4.99 8.00
N THR A 121 3.78 5.02 6.70
CA THR A 121 3.26 6.24 6.06
C THR A 121 1.87 6.59 6.61
N VAL A 122 1.68 7.84 7.03
CA VAL A 122 0.38 8.37 7.46
C VAL A 122 -0.37 8.92 6.25
N ASN A 123 -0.89 8.03 5.41
CA ASN A 123 -1.69 8.35 4.23
C ASN A 123 -2.50 7.12 3.79
N ALA A 124 -3.30 7.25 2.73
CA ALA A 124 -3.92 6.12 2.02
C ALA A 124 -3.90 6.39 0.52
N TYR A 125 -4.04 5.36 -0.31
CA TYR A 125 -4.12 5.54 -1.76
C TYR A 125 -5.07 4.55 -2.44
N TYR A 126 -5.54 4.92 -3.62
CA TYR A 126 -6.21 4.03 -4.56
C TYR A 126 -5.30 3.81 -5.76
N HIS A 127 -5.11 2.56 -6.17
CA HIS A 127 -4.37 2.21 -7.38
C HIS A 127 -5.35 1.92 -8.53
N PRO A 128 -5.46 2.78 -9.56
CA PRO A 128 -6.46 2.61 -10.61
C PRO A 128 -6.30 1.33 -11.42
N SER A 129 -5.08 1.03 -11.85
CA SER A 129 -4.79 -0.15 -12.69
C SER A 129 -5.01 -1.48 -11.98
N LYS A 130 -4.83 -1.53 -10.65
CA LYS A 130 -5.07 -2.71 -9.82
C LYS A 130 -6.48 -2.75 -9.22
N ASN A 131 -7.23 -1.65 -9.30
CA ASN A 131 -8.54 -1.48 -8.65
C ASN A 131 -8.49 -1.87 -7.16
N GLU A 132 -7.53 -1.32 -6.43
CA GLU A 132 -7.33 -1.61 -5.00
C GLU A 132 -7.19 -0.32 -4.16
N MET A 133 -7.69 -0.37 -2.93
CA MET A 133 -7.45 0.65 -1.91
C MET A 133 -6.41 0.14 -0.90
N VAL A 134 -5.41 0.96 -0.61
CA VAL A 134 -4.30 0.59 0.28
C VAL A 134 -4.24 1.53 1.48
N PHE A 135 -4.20 0.94 2.67
CA PHE A 135 -4.19 1.62 3.96
C PHE A 135 -2.94 1.19 4.75
N PRO A 136 -1.80 1.89 4.62
CA PRO A 136 -0.62 1.65 5.45
C PRO A 136 -0.91 1.67 6.95
N ALA A 137 -0.19 0.89 7.75
CA ALA A 137 -0.36 0.83 9.20
C ALA A 137 -0.31 2.21 9.88
N GLY A 138 0.48 3.14 9.35
CA GLY A 138 0.63 4.50 9.87
C GLY A 138 -0.63 5.35 9.84
N ILE A 139 -1.60 5.11 8.95
CA ILE A 139 -2.89 5.84 8.98
C ILE A 139 -3.88 5.22 9.98
N LEU A 140 -3.65 3.97 10.40
CA LEU A 140 -4.57 3.16 11.20
C LEU A 140 -4.30 3.33 12.71
N GLN A 141 -4.22 4.59 13.14
CA GLN A 141 -4.03 4.98 14.53
C GLN A 141 -4.94 6.19 14.88
N PRO A 142 -5.24 6.42 16.17
CA PRO A 142 -5.97 7.62 16.60
C PRO A 142 -5.30 8.92 16.11
N SER A 143 -6.04 9.97 15.75
CA SER A 143 -7.50 10.13 15.83
C SER A 143 -8.28 9.68 14.58
N LEU A 144 -7.63 9.02 13.62
CA LEU A 144 -8.24 8.69 12.33
C LEU A 144 -8.97 7.33 12.33
N PHE A 145 -8.66 6.45 13.29
CA PHE A 145 -9.11 5.05 13.37
C PHE A 145 -9.51 4.64 14.80
#